data_AF-A0A821TX00-F1
#
_entry.id   AF-A0A821TX00-F1
#
_cell.length_a   1.000
_cell.length_b   1.000
_cell.length_c   1.000
_cell.angle_alpha   90.00
_cell.angle_beta   90.00
_cell.angle_gamma   90.00
#
_symmetry.space_group_name_H-M   'P 1'
#
loop_
_entity.id
_entity.type
_entity.pdbx_description
1 polymer ?
#
loop_
_entity_poly.entity_id
_entity_poly.type
_entity_poly.pdbx_seq_one_letter_code
_entity_poly.pdbx_strand_id
1 'polypeptide(L)'
;MTQNQEIQKSVENLTSRHDELLQKISDLEEDKDKLKQRVSSLESKLDLLEKSSCCTKIEMRNLPKQENQTKKILIGSILSLGSTIGLDMPVSESEIKNIFRSKNEAIIVDFTTTSRKEDIITKYKNYNRLQRANKQPLLNTDIFNLPGAPKTIYVSELFTSKAKRLSFVAQEYVRGKKLVATWTSYGKVYVKKEEGSAAFRIEEESDLHNLFL
;
A
#
# COMPACT_ATOMS: atom_id res chain seq x y z
N MET A 1 -35.59 -19.07 63.83
CA MET A 1 -34.16 -19.45 63.64
C MET A 1 -33.87 -19.98 62.24
N THR A 2 -34.79 -20.73 61.61
CA THR A 2 -34.68 -21.27 60.24
C THR A 2 -34.51 -20.22 59.14
N GLN A 3 -35.23 -19.12 59.20
CA GLN A 3 -35.18 -18.06 58.17
C GLN A 3 -33.81 -17.36 58.07
N ASN A 4 -33.12 -17.14 59.21
CA ASN A 4 -31.77 -16.57 59.20
C ASN A 4 -30.74 -17.54 58.59
N GLN A 5 -30.90 -18.85 58.80
CA GLN A 5 -30.02 -19.87 58.22
C GLN A 5 -30.20 -19.99 56.70
N GLU A 6 -31.44 -19.84 56.20
CA GLU A 6 -31.72 -19.83 54.76
C GLU A 6 -31.16 -18.58 54.07
N ILE A 7 -31.28 -17.42 54.71
CA ILE A 7 -30.68 -16.17 54.23
C ILE A 7 -29.16 -16.30 54.17
N GLN A 8 -28.54 -16.86 55.21
CA GLN A 8 -27.09 -17.06 55.28
C GLN A 8 -26.59 -17.98 54.16
N LYS A 9 -27.27 -19.10 53.90
CA LYS A 9 -26.97 -19.98 52.76
C LYS A 9 -27.16 -19.30 51.40
N SER A 10 -28.17 -18.45 51.26
CA SER A 10 -28.43 -17.71 50.02
C SER A 10 -27.32 -16.70 49.75
N VAL A 11 -26.86 -16.00 50.78
CA VAL A 11 -25.73 -15.06 50.70
C VAL A 11 -24.44 -15.80 50.36
N GLU A 12 -24.14 -16.91 51.02
CA GLU A 12 -22.96 -17.75 50.70
C GLU A 12 -22.97 -18.24 49.25
N ASN A 13 -24.12 -18.72 48.76
CA ASN A 13 -24.29 -19.11 47.37
C ASN A 13 -24.11 -17.93 46.39
N LEU A 14 -24.60 -16.75 46.76
CA LEU A 14 -24.48 -15.56 45.93
C LEU A 14 -23.04 -15.07 45.86
N THR A 15 -22.32 -15.07 46.98
CA THR A 15 -20.89 -14.73 47.04
C THR A 15 -20.07 -15.71 46.21
N SER A 16 -20.30 -17.02 46.34
CA SER A 16 -19.62 -18.03 45.53
C SER A 16 -19.84 -17.80 44.02
N ARG A 17 -21.08 -17.56 43.60
CA ARG A 17 -21.39 -17.20 42.20
C ARG A 17 -20.75 -15.88 41.76
N HIS A 18 -20.63 -14.91 42.67
CA HIS A 18 -19.97 -13.65 42.38
C HIS A 18 -18.48 -13.86 42.11
N ASP A 19 -17.81 -14.67 42.94
CA ASP A 19 -16.41 -15.02 42.77
C ASP A 19 -16.17 -15.81 41.47
N GLU A 20 -17.05 -16.76 41.13
CA GLU A 20 -17.02 -17.48 39.85
C GLU A 20 -17.17 -16.53 38.64
N LEU A 21 -18.06 -15.54 38.74
CA LEU A 21 -18.26 -14.54 37.69
C LEU A 21 -17.03 -13.63 37.55
N LEU A 22 -16.44 -13.19 38.66
CA LEU A 22 -15.21 -12.38 38.65
C LEU A 22 -14.06 -13.15 38.02
N GLN A 23 -13.89 -14.42 38.36
CA GLN A 23 -12.87 -15.26 37.75
C GLN A 23 -13.10 -15.39 36.24
N LYS A 24 -14.35 -15.67 35.83
CA LYS A 24 -14.69 -15.78 34.41
C LYS A 24 -14.47 -14.49 33.64
N ILE A 25 -14.75 -13.32 34.24
CA ILE A 25 -14.46 -12.03 33.64
C ILE A 25 -12.95 -11.85 33.46
N SER A 26 -12.17 -12.16 34.49
CA SER A 26 -10.69 -12.10 34.43
C SER A 26 -10.15 -12.99 33.31
N ASP A 27 -10.62 -14.24 33.21
CA ASP A 27 -10.18 -15.18 32.18
C ASP A 27 -10.54 -14.68 30.77
N LEU A 28 -11.75 -14.13 30.61
CA LEU A 28 -12.21 -13.55 29.34
C LEU A 28 -11.41 -12.30 28.94
N GLU A 29 -11.00 -11.47 29.90
CA GLU A 29 -10.15 -10.31 29.65
C GLU A 29 -8.75 -10.73 29.19
N GLU A 30 -8.17 -11.74 29.84
CA GLU A 30 -6.88 -12.30 29.46
C GLU A 30 -6.94 -12.92 28.05
N ASP A 31 -7.97 -13.70 27.75
CA ASP A 31 -8.18 -14.32 26.44
C ASP A 31 -8.42 -13.27 25.35
N LYS A 32 -9.19 -12.21 25.64
CA LYS A 32 -9.39 -11.07 24.74
C LYS A 32 -8.05 -10.43 24.38
N ASP A 33 -7.16 -10.24 25.35
CA ASP A 33 -5.87 -9.61 25.10
C ASP A 33 -4.91 -10.54 24.32
N LYS A 34 -4.91 -11.84 24.63
CA LYS A 34 -4.19 -12.86 23.82
C LYS A 34 -4.69 -12.88 22.37
N LEU A 35 -6.01 -12.83 22.17
CA LEU A 35 -6.61 -12.80 20.84
C LEU A 35 -6.23 -11.54 20.06
N LYS A 36 -6.27 -10.36 20.70
CA LYS A 36 -5.83 -9.09 20.08
C LYS A 36 -4.37 -9.15 19.64
N GLN A 37 -3.48 -9.66 20.49
CA GLN A 37 -2.07 -9.84 20.15
C GLN A 37 -1.90 -10.79 18.95
N ARG A 38 -2.64 -11.91 18.95
CA ARG A 38 -2.60 -12.87 17.84
C ARG A 38 -3.11 -12.27 16.53
N VAL A 39 -4.20 -11.52 16.56
CA VAL A 39 -4.75 -10.81 15.39
C VAL A 39 -3.72 -9.82 14.85
N SER A 40 -3.16 -8.96 15.70
CA SER A 40 -2.13 -7.98 15.30
C SER A 40 -0.90 -8.66 14.67
N SER A 41 -0.46 -9.79 15.23
CA SER A 41 0.63 -10.59 14.67
C SER A 41 0.29 -11.16 13.28
N LEU A 42 -0.93 -11.66 13.10
CA LEU A 42 -1.40 -12.20 11.82
C LEU A 42 -1.55 -11.11 10.76
N GLU A 43 -2.10 -9.95 11.12
CA GLU A 43 -2.22 -8.80 10.24
C GLU A 43 -0.83 -8.32 9.76
N SER A 44 0.14 -8.28 10.66
CA SER A 44 1.53 -7.92 10.33
C SER A 44 2.17 -8.92 9.37
N LYS A 45 1.95 -10.22 9.57
CA LYS A 45 2.44 -11.28 8.66
C LYS A 45 1.76 -11.18 7.30
N LEU A 46 0.46 -10.92 7.26
CA LEU A 46 -0.29 -10.77 6.03
C LEU A 46 0.22 -9.57 5.22
N ASP A 47 0.40 -8.41 5.84
CA ASP A 47 0.94 -7.22 5.16
C ASP A 47 2.35 -7.46 4.62
N LEU A 48 3.21 -8.21 5.34
CA LEU A 48 4.52 -8.59 4.84
C LEU A 48 4.44 -9.46 3.57
N LEU A 49 3.54 -10.44 3.55
CA LEU A 49 3.31 -11.31 2.39
C LEU A 49 2.74 -10.52 1.20
N GLU A 50 1.79 -9.63 1.44
CA GLU A 50 1.22 -8.77 0.41
C GLU A 50 2.26 -7.82 -0.19
N LYS A 51 3.10 -7.21 0.65
CA LYS A 51 4.23 -6.37 0.21
C LYS A 51 5.22 -7.16 -0.64
N SER A 52 5.55 -8.38 -0.23
CA SER A 52 6.42 -9.28 -1.01
C SER A 52 5.81 -9.58 -2.38
N SER A 53 4.51 -9.87 -2.45
CA SER A 53 3.81 -10.06 -3.73
C SER A 53 3.85 -8.80 -4.60
N CYS A 54 3.72 -7.61 -4.00
CA CYS A 54 3.68 -6.35 -4.76
C CYS A 54 5.06 -5.82 -5.17
N CYS A 55 6.16 -6.30 -4.59
CA CYS A 55 7.47 -5.68 -4.74
C CYS A 55 8.03 -5.67 -6.17
N THR A 56 7.53 -6.54 -7.04
CA THR A 56 7.86 -6.63 -8.47
C THR A 56 6.79 -6.05 -9.39
N LYS A 57 5.73 -5.46 -8.83
CA LYS A 57 4.54 -5.05 -9.59
C LYS A 57 4.51 -3.53 -9.80
N ILE A 58 4.17 -3.09 -11.01
CA ILE A 58 3.76 -1.71 -11.30
C ILE A 58 2.29 -1.64 -11.67
N GLU A 59 1.70 -0.49 -11.44
CA GLU A 59 0.36 -0.11 -11.85
C GLU A 59 0.46 1.06 -12.85
N MET A 60 -0.13 0.87 -14.02
CA MET A 60 -0.29 1.90 -15.05
C MET A 60 -1.76 2.30 -15.14
N ARG A 61 -2.04 3.57 -14.88
CA ARG A 61 -3.39 4.15 -14.89
C ARG A 61 -3.61 5.02 -16.12
N ASN A 62 -4.88 5.21 -16.47
CA ASN A 62 -5.37 6.03 -17.57
C ASN A 62 -5.04 5.54 -18.98
N LEU A 63 -4.71 4.25 -19.17
CA LEU A 63 -4.63 3.67 -20.51
C LEU A 63 -6.02 3.18 -20.96
N PRO A 64 -6.63 3.72 -22.02
CA PRO A 64 -7.94 3.28 -22.52
C PRO A 64 -7.98 1.79 -22.84
N LYS A 65 -9.14 1.16 -22.65
CA LYS A 65 -9.38 -0.23 -23.08
C LYS A 65 -9.64 -0.26 -24.58
N GLN A 66 -8.96 -1.18 -25.27
CA GLN A 66 -9.19 -1.44 -26.69
C GLN A 66 -10.08 -2.67 -26.84
N GLU A 67 -10.94 -2.71 -27.85
CA GLU A 67 -11.90 -3.81 -28.05
C GLU A 67 -11.22 -5.17 -28.26
N ASN A 68 -10.10 -5.20 -28.98
CA ASN A 68 -9.32 -6.41 -29.27
C ASN A 68 -8.10 -6.60 -28.35
N GLN A 69 -8.18 -6.08 -27.11
CA GLN A 69 -7.02 -6.08 -26.23
C GLN A 69 -6.60 -7.50 -25.81
N THR A 70 -5.45 -7.93 -26.34
CA THR A 70 -4.80 -9.20 -26.00
C THR A 70 -3.60 -8.95 -25.07
N LYS A 71 -3.15 -9.98 -24.33
CA LYS A 71 -1.92 -9.90 -23.52
C LYS A 71 -0.71 -9.39 -24.32
N LYS A 72 -0.57 -9.77 -25.59
CA LYS A 72 0.50 -9.28 -26.48
C LYS A 72 0.46 -7.76 -26.68
N ILE A 73 -0.73 -7.16 -26.81
CA ILE A 73 -0.90 -5.71 -26.97
C ILE A 73 -0.51 -4.99 -25.66
N LEU A 74 -0.88 -5.57 -24.52
CA LEU A 74 -0.45 -5.06 -23.21
C LEU A 74 1.08 -5.10 -23.07
N ILE A 75 1.72 -6.19 -23.49
CA ILE A 75 3.18 -6.30 -23.50
C ILE A 75 3.79 -5.22 -24.42
N GLY A 76 3.29 -5.08 -25.65
CA GLY A 76 3.73 -4.02 -26.56
C GLY A 76 3.59 -2.61 -25.99
N SER A 77 2.60 -2.38 -25.12
CA SER A 77 2.45 -1.12 -24.40
C SER A 77 3.59 -0.88 -23.39
N ILE A 78 4.05 -1.93 -22.72
CA ILE A 78 5.21 -1.84 -21.81
C ILE A 78 6.52 -1.64 -22.57
N LEU A 79 6.67 -2.30 -23.71
CA LEU A 79 7.83 -2.10 -24.58
C LEU A 79 7.91 -0.65 -25.06
N SER A 80 6.80 -0.11 -25.55
CA SER A 80 6.73 1.28 -26.03
C SER A 80 6.94 2.29 -24.90
N LEU A 81 6.43 2.00 -23.71
CA LEU A 81 6.71 2.79 -22.50
C LEU A 81 8.21 2.82 -22.22
N GLY A 82 8.88 1.67 -22.21
CA GLY A 82 10.31 1.55 -21.93
C GLY A 82 11.18 2.34 -22.91
N SER A 83 10.87 2.27 -24.20
CA SER A 83 11.55 3.07 -25.23
C SER A 83 11.32 4.57 -25.04
N THR A 84 10.10 4.99 -24.70
CA THR A 84 9.74 6.40 -24.55
C THR A 84 10.45 7.05 -23.36
N ILE A 85 10.53 6.35 -22.23
CA ILE A 85 11.18 6.89 -21.01
C ILE A 85 12.71 6.82 -21.06
N GLY A 86 13.29 6.29 -22.14
CA GLY A 86 14.75 6.19 -22.31
C GLY A 86 15.39 5.20 -21.33
N LEU A 87 14.82 3.99 -21.22
CA LEU A 87 15.50 2.91 -20.51
C LEU A 87 16.81 2.57 -21.22
N ASP A 88 17.88 2.36 -20.44
CA ASP A 88 19.21 2.06 -20.98
C ASP A 88 19.22 0.70 -21.69
N MET A 89 18.42 -0.23 -21.18
CA MET A 89 18.16 -1.54 -21.81
C MET A 89 16.65 -1.67 -22.09
N PRO A 90 16.25 -2.01 -23.33
CA PRO A 90 14.86 -2.28 -23.68
C PRO A 90 14.26 -3.37 -22.79
N VAL A 91 12.96 -3.26 -22.49
CA VAL A 91 12.25 -4.32 -21.75
C VAL A 91 12.12 -5.54 -22.66
N SER A 92 12.52 -6.71 -22.18
CA SER A 92 12.30 -7.98 -22.88
C SER A 92 11.01 -8.64 -22.40
N GLU A 93 10.30 -9.38 -23.26
CA GLU A 93 9.09 -10.08 -22.84
C GLU A 93 9.34 -11.12 -21.72
N SER A 94 10.54 -11.71 -21.68
CA SER A 94 10.98 -12.66 -20.64
C SER A 94 11.11 -12.03 -19.25
N GLU A 95 11.17 -10.70 -19.15
CA GLU A 95 11.20 -9.98 -17.89
C GLU A 95 9.82 -9.79 -17.27
N ILE A 96 8.74 -10.08 -18.03
CA ILE A 96 7.36 -9.92 -17.60
C ILE A 96 6.82 -11.28 -17.19
N LYS A 97 6.60 -11.48 -15.88
CA LYS A 97 5.97 -12.70 -15.34
C LYS A 97 4.49 -12.76 -15.70
N ASN A 98 3.78 -11.65 -15.54
CA ASN A 98 2.35 -11.58 -15.81
C ASN A 98 1.92 -10.14 -16.10
N ILE A 99 0.85 -10.00 -16.89
CA ILE A 99 0.24 -8.72 -17.21
C ILE A 99 -1.28 -8.86 -17.33
N PHE A 100 -2.01 -7.97 -16.69
CA PHE A 100 -3.48 -7.99 -16.67
C PHE A 100 -4.06 -6.63 -16.32
N ARG A 101 -5.36 -6.43 -16.58
CA ARG A 101 -6.10 -5.28 -16.06
C ARG A 101 -6.74 -5.61 -14.72
N SER A 102 -6.63 -4.66 -13.79
CA SER A 102 -7.33 -4.65 -12.52
C SER A 102 -8.81 -4.29 -12.70
N LYS A 103 -9.61 -4.47 -11.65
CA LYS A 103 -11.01 -4.04 -11.58
C LYS A 103 -11.18 -2.53 -11.82
N ASN A 104 -10.16 -1.74 -11.49
CA ASN A 104 -10.15 -0.29 -11.70
C ASN A 104 -9.65 0.10 -13.11
N GLU A 105 -9.65 -0.83 -14.06
CA GLU A 105 -9.13 -0.67 -15.42
C GLU A 105 -7.63 -0.31 -15.54
N ALA A 106 -6.90 -0.23 -14.42
CA ALA A 106 -5.45 -0.04 -14.41
C ALA A 106 -4.74 -1.32 -14.90
N ILE A 107 -3.66 -1.15 -15.66
CA ILE A 107 -2.83 -2.27 -16.09
C ILE A 107 -1.82 -2.57 -14.98
N ILE A 108 -1.83 -3.81 -14.50
CA ILE A 108 -0.85 -4.31 -13.54
C ILE A 108 0.15 -5.17 -14.31
N VAL A 109 1.43 -4.89 -14.10
CA VAL A 109 2.53 -5.66 -14.68
C VAL A 109 3.39 -6.20 -13.56
N ASP A 110 3.61 -7.51 -13.58
CA ASP A 110 4.48 -8.21 -12.64
C ASP A 110 5.79 -8.57 -13.34
N PHE A 111 6.90 -8.04 -12.85
CA PHE A 111 8.22 -8.28 -13.40
C PHE A 111 8.94 -9.44 -12.72
N THR A 112 9.96 -9.95 -13.39
CA THR A 112 10.80 -11.01 -12.84
C THR A 112 11.60 -10.52 -11.64
N THR A 113 12.08 -9.28 -11.67
CA THR A 113 12.94 -8.69 -10.64
C THR A 113 12.44 -7.34 -10.15
N THR A 114 12.69 -7.04 -8.88
CA THR A 114 12.37 -5.75 -8.26
C THR A 114 13.23 -4.63 -8.82
N SER A 115 14.49 -4.93 -9.16
CA SER A 115 15.42 -3.97 -9.77
C SER A 115 14.85 -3.39 -11.05
N ARG A 116 14.27 -4.24 -11.91
CA ARG A 116 13.67 -3.79 -13.16
C ARG A 116 12.48 -2.86 -12.95
N LYS A 117 11.62 -3.19 -11.99
CA LYS A 117 10.52 -2.32 -11.57
C LYS A 117 11.03 -0.95 -11.10
N GLU A 118 12.07 -0.91 -10.26
CA GLU A 118 12.63 0.35 -9.74
C GLU A 118 13.26 1.21 -10.84
N ASP A 119 13.95 0.59 -11.80
CA ASP A 119 14.52 1.27 -12.97
C ASP A 119 13.41 1.97 -13.79
N ILE A 120 12.34 1.26 -14.12
CA ILE A 120 11.18 1.80 -14.84
C ILE A 120 10.55 2.97 -14.07
N ILE A 121 10.31 2.82 -12.77
CA ILE A 121 9.69 3.88 -11.95
C ILE A 121 10.58 5.11 -11.86
N THR A 122 11.90 4.92 -11.71
CA THR A 122 12.87 6.01 -11.61
C THR A 122 12.99 6.76 -12.93
N LYS A 123 13.11 6.04 -14.05
CA LYS A 123 13.19 6.61 -15.40
C LYS A 123 11.90 7.33 -15.77
N TYR A 124 10.74 6.79 -15.44
CA TYR A 124 9.45 7.47 -15.58
C TYR A 124 9.38 8.78 -14.79
N LYS A 125 9.79 8.79 -13.51
CA LYS A 125 9.82 10.01 -12.69
C LYS A 125 10.77 11.06 -13.27
N ASN A 126 11.95 10.64 -13.72
CA ASN A 126 12.94 11.50 -14.35
C ASN A 126 12.44 12.08 -15.67
N TYR A 127 11.83 11.25 -16.53
CA TYR A 127 11.20 11.67 -17.78
C TYR A 127 10.18 12.79 -17.52
N ASN A 128 9.21 12.56 -16.64
CA ASN A 128 8.20 13.57 -16.32
C ASN A 128 8.79 14.82 -15.66
N ARG A 129 9.86 14.70 -14.87
CA ARG A 129 10.57 15.87 -14.31
C ARG A 129 11.20 16.71 -15.43
N LEU A 130 11.86 16.08 -16.40
CA LEU A 130 12.47 16.75 -17.54
C LEU A 130 11.41 17.41 -18.44
N GLN A 131 10.31 16.71 -18.72
CA GLN A 131 9.22 17.29 -19.52
C GLN A 131 8.62 18.53 -18.86
N ARG A 132 8.43 18.53 -17.53
CA ARG A 132 7.98 19.73 -16.80
C ARG A 132 8.97 20.89 -16.90
N ALA A 133 10.27 20.62 -16.74
CA ALA A 133 11.31 21.63 -16.85
C ALA A 133 11.32 22.27 -18.25
N ASN A 134 11.07 21.46 -19.29
CA ASN A 134 11.03 21.88 -20.69
C ASN A 134 9.66 22.39 -21.16
N LYS A 135 8.66 22.49 -20.26
CA LYS A 135 7.25 22.87 -20.58
C LYS A 135 6.62 21.99 -21.67
N GLN A 136 7.00 20.73 -21.72
CA GLN A 136 6.50 19.71 -22.63
C GLN A 136 5.39 18.87 -21.97
N PRO A 137 4.53 18.20 -22.76
CA PRO A 137 3.52 17.30 -22.21
C PRO A 137 4.17 16.16 -21.42
N LEU A 138 3.53 15.79 -20.31
CA LEU A 138 3.90 14.60 -19.55
C LEU A 138 3.67 13.34 -20.39
N LEU A 139 4.18 12.20 -19.91
CA LEU A 139 3.86 10.91 -20.50
C LEU A 139 2.34 10.75 -20.68
N ASN A 140 1.92 10.53 -21.91
CA ASN A 140 0.51 10.50 -22.29
C ASN A 140 0.21 9.32 -23.24
N THR A 141 -1.04 9.19 -23.66
CA THR A 141 -1.50 8.12 -24.57
C THR A 141 -1.01 8.23 -26.00
N ASP A 142 -0.39 9.33 -26.41
CA ASP A 142 0.05 9.54 -27.80
C ASP A 142 1.17 8.57 -28.17
N ILE A 143 1.96 8.16 -27.17
CA ILE A 143 3.05 7.17 -27.31
C ILE A 143 2.55 5.81 -27.82
N PHE A 144 1.23 5.57 -27.72
CA PHE A 144 0.57 4.34 -28.14
C PHE A 144 -0.22 4.49 -29.44
N ASN A 145 -0.18 5.66 -30.09
CA ASN A 145 -0.96 5.98 -31.29
C ASN A 145 -2.45 5.62 -31.15
N LEU A 146 -3.02 5.85 -29.97
CA LEU A 146 -4.42 5.56 -29.68
C LEU A 146 -5.34 6.66 -30.23
N PRO A 147 -6.54 6.32 -30.74
CA PRO A 147 -7.50 7.32 -31.17
C PRO A 147 -8.05 8.12 -29.98
N GLY A 148 -8.19 9.43 -30.16
CA GLY A 148 -8.78 10.33 -29.18
C GLY A 148 -7.80 11.39 -28.64
N ALA A 149 -8.28 12.19 -27.69
CA ALA A 149 -7.46 13.24 -27.08
C ALA A 149 -6.37 12.64 -26.18
N PRO A 150 -5.14 13.20 -26.17
CA PRO A 150 -4.05 12.75 -25.31
C PRO A 150 -4.45 12.76 -23.84
N LYS A 151 -4.31 11.62 -23.14
CA LYS A 151 -4.53 11.51 -21.69
C LYS A 151 -3.22 11.21 -20.98
N THR A 152 -2.96 11.89 -19.87
CA THR A 152 -1.77 11.62 -19.05
C THR A 152 -1.82 10.24 -18.42
N ILE A 153 -0.71 9.51 -18.56
CA ILE A 153 -0.55 8.15 -18.04
C ILE A 153 0.25 8.22 -16.76
N TYR A 154 -0.25 7.55 -15.73
CA TYR A 154 0.41 7.48 -14.44
C TYR A 154 0.97 6.10 -14.21
N VAL A 155 2.30 6.02 -14.08
CA VAL A 155 3.00 4.80 -13.68
C VAL A 155 3.40 4.91 -12.21
N SER A 156 2.99 3.94 -11.41
CA SER A 156 3.33 3.86 -9.99
C SER A 156 3.65 2.42 -9.59
N GLU A 157 4.32 2.26 -8.46
CA GLU A 157 4.42 0.96 -7.80
C GLU A 157 3.03 0.49 -7.35
N LEU A 158 2.79 -0.83 -7.39
CA LEU A 158 1.57 -1.39 -6.81
C LEU A 158 1.72 -1.46 -5.29
N PHE A 159 0.78 -0.86 -4.57
CA PHE A 159 0.77 -0.86 -3.10
C PHE A 159 -0.27 -1.82 -2.52
N THR A 160 0.03 -2.34 -1.33
CA THR A 160 -0.97 -2.98 -0.46
C THR A 160 -1.98 -1.94 0.01
N SER A 161 -3.17 -2.38 0.44
CA SER A 161 -4.20 -1.48 0.96
C SER A 161 -3.68 -0.63 2.13
N LYS A 162 -2.91 -1.25 3.05
CA LYS A 162 -2.24 -0.56 4.16
C LYS A 162 -1.27 0.50 3.64
N ALA A 163 -0.38 0.16 2.71
CA ALA A 163 0.59 1.12 2.16
C ALA A 163 -0.08 2.27 1.38
N LYS A 164 -1.17 2.02 0.64
CA LYS A 164 -1.97 3.06 -0.03
C LYS A 164 -2.53 4.05 0.99
N ARG A 165 -3.12 3.52 2.06
CA ARG A 165 -3.69 4.31 3.15
C ARG A 165 -2.62 5.17 3.83
N LEU A 166 -1.47 4.59 4.19
CA LEU A 166 -0.36 5.32 4.80
C LEU A 166 0.19 6.43 3.88
N SER A 167 0.37 6.14 2.60
CA SER A 167 0.83 7.12 1.62
C SER A 167 -0.17 8.29 1.47
N PHE A 168 -1.47 7.99 1.49
CA PHE A 168 -2.51 9.01 1.47
C PHE A 168 -2.46 9.90 2.72
N VAL A 169 -2.40 9.31 3.92
CA VAL A 169 -2.31 10.07 5.17
C VAL A 169 -1.04 10.92 5.20
N ALA A 170 0.11 10.35 4.86
CA ALA A 170 1.36 11.09 4.81
C ALA A 170 1.31 12.30 3.84
N GLN A 171 0.64 12.16 2.69
CA GLN A 171 0.42 13.26 1.75
C GLN A 171 -0.46 14.37 2.33
N GLU A 172 -1.48 14.04 3.13
CA GLU A 172 -2.31 15.03 3.82
C GLU A 172 -1.49 15.85 4.82
N TYR A 173 -0.54 15.22 5.52
CA TYR A 173 0.38 15.93 6.42
C TYR A 173 1.34 16.86 5.66
N VAL A 174 1.78 16.48 4.45
CA VAL A 174 2.56 17.37 3.58
C VAL A 174 1.72 18.55 3.10
N ARG A 175 0.47 18.33 2.68
CA ARG A 175 -0.47 19.41 2.29
C ARG A 175 -0.77 20.36 3.44
N GLY A 176 -0.91 19.80 4.66
CA GLY A 176 -1.04 20.55 5.91
C GLY A 176 0.25 21.20 6.40
N LYS A 177 1.36 21.15 5.62
CA LYS A 177 2.68 21.72 5.94
C LYS A 177 3.29 21.21 7.26
N LYS A 178 2.88 20.02 7.72
CA LYS A 178 3.47 19.33 8.88
C LYS A 178 4.69 18.49 8.50
N LEU A 179 4.75 18.06 7.24
CA LEU A 179 5.87 17.33 6.66
C LEU A 179 6.38 18.09 5.44
N VAL A 180 7.69 18.05 5.21
CA VAL A 180 8.33 18.63 4.01
C VAL A 180 8.08 17.76 2.79
N ALA A 181 8.23 16.44 2.93
CA ALA A 181 8.08 15.52 1.81
C ALA A 181 7.64 14.13 2.26
N THR A 182 7.01 13.42 1.33
CA THR A 182 6.69 12.00 1.44
C THR A 182 6.96 11.31 0.12
N TRP A 183 7.49 10.09 0.16
CA TRP A 183 7.69 9.26 -1.02
C TRP A 183 7.60 7.78 -0.66
N THR A 184 7.61 6.95 -1.69
CA THR A 184 7.53 5.51 -1.57
C THR A 184 8.68 4.86 -2.31
N SER A 185 9.19 3.76 -1.76
CA SER A 185 10.22 2.95 -2.38
C SER A 185 10.17 1.52 -1.81
N TYR A 186 10.27 0.51 -2.67
CA TYR A 186 10.17 -0.91 -2.28
C TYR A 186 8.93 -1.23 -1.44
N GLY A 187 7.77 -0.65 -1.77
CA GLY A 187 6.52 -0.84 -1.04
C GLY A 187 6.50 -0.25 0.38
N LYS A 188 7.52 0.52 0.75
CA LYS A 188 7.63 1.24 2.04
C LYS A 188 7.34 2.72 1.83
N VAL A 189 6.72 3.33 2.82
CA VAL A 189 6.42 4.77 2.83
C VAL A 189 7.44 5.48 3.71
N TYR A 190 8.02 6.55 3.17
CA TYR A 190 9.01 7.38 3.83
C TYR A 190 8.50 8.81 3.92
N VAL A 191 8.75 9.43 5.06
CA VAL A 191 8.39 10.82 5.34
C VAL A 191 9.60 11.61 5.78
N LYS A 192 9.56 12.92 5.54
CA LYS A 192 10.58 13.86 5.98
C LYS A 192 9.91 15.02 6.71
N LYS A 193 10.27 15.21 7.98
CA LYS A 193 9.70 16.24 8.84
C LYS A 193 10.24 17.62 8.52
N GLU A 194 11.56 17.74 8.42
CA GLU A 194 12.26 19.01 8.25
C GLU A 194 13.28 18.94 7.12
N GLU A 195 13.63 20.09 6.57
CA GLU A 195 14.64 20.19 5.52
C GLU A 195 16.01 19.93 6.13
N GLY A 196 16.71 18.91 5.62
CA GLY A 196 17.98 18.42 6.19
C GLY A 196 17.87 17.25 7.17
N SER A 197 16.68 16.90 7.68
CA SER A 197 16.52 15.74 8.57
C SER A 197 16.68 14.41 7.82
N ALA A 198 17.00 13.34 8.56
CA ALA A 198 16.90 11.99 8.03
C ALA A 198 15.45 11.65 7.64
N ALA A 199 15.30 10.78 6.64
CA ALA A 199 14.01 10.24 6.26
C ALA A 199 13.56 9.21 7.30
N PHE A 200 12.30 9.27 7.70
CA PHE A 200 11.69 8.30 8.60
C PHE A 200 10.78 7.34 7.82
N ARG A 201 10.85 6.05 8.12
CA ARG A 201 9.97 5.05 7.51
C ARG A 201 8.75 4.87 8.41
N ILE A 202 7.56 4.97 7.84
CA ILE A 202 6.31 4.67 8.55
C ILE A 202 5.82 3.26 8.19
N GLU A 203 5.39 2.52 9.20
CA GLU A 203 4.77 1.21 9.07
C GLU A 203 3.30 1.25 9.47
N GLU A 204 2.91 2.19 10.33
CA GLU A 204 1.55 2.38 10.85
C GLU A 204 1.13 3.85 10.89
N GLU A 205 -0.18 4.10 11.05
CA GLU A 205 -0.69 5.47 11.19
C GLU A 205 -0.25 6.11 12.52
N SER A 206 -0.04 5.30 13.55
CA SER A 206 0.49 5.71 14.86
C SER A 206 1.90 6.30 14.76
N ASP A 207 2.75 5.79 13.86
CA ASP A 207 4.10 6.33 13.62
C ASP A 207 4.07 7.80 13.21
N LEU A 208 3.06 8.19 12.42
CA LEU A 208 2.87 9.60 12.05
C LEU A 208 2.47 10.43 13.25
N HIS A 209 1.60 9.92 14.13
CA HIS A 209 1.20 10.63 15.33
C HIS A 209 2.38 10.85 16.29
N ASN A 210 3.18 9.80 16.51
CA ASN A 210 4.37 9.82 17.35
C ASN A 210 5.45 10.79 16.86
N LEU A 211 5.46 11.14 15.56
CA LEU A 211 6.40 12.10 14.99
C LEU A 211 6.10 13.56 15.42
N PHE A 212 4.88 13.82 15.91
CA PHE A 212 4.39 15.14 16.32
C PHE A 212 3.96 15.22 17.79
N LEU A 213 4.16 14.15 18.56
CA LEU A 213 4.17 14.19 20.03
C LEU A 213 5.51 14.75 20.52
#